data_AF-D7PBW4-F1
#
_entry.id   AF-D7PBW4-F1
#
_cell.length_a   1.000
_cell.length_b   1.000
_cell.length_c   1.000
_cell.angle_alpha   90.00
_cell.angle_beta   90.00
_cell.angle_gamma   90.00
#
_symmetry.space_group_name_H-M   'P 1'
#
loop_
_entity.id
_entity.type
_entity.pdbx_description
1 polymer ?
#
loop_
_entity_poly.entity_id
_entity_poly.type
_entity_poly.pdbx_seq_one_letter_code
_entity_poly.pdbx_strand_id
1 'polypeptide(L)'
;MIPIIVLSVLLAAQGAYGASISYVPIEDVPIRYEFGNTINRNVLDNAFQLVDGASVPIHALTLQQATLDLADQPDGVSQSIAAGQTLGILGELTSPVAGDTCGYSQLVDSYNNYHTTGNRADLNNAIDSYVGSLNRAVDQLVLLRTNPAALRNQAAVVHSCSGGGRSYGHDKVWDLALSNAGSAAHADLINEQQCSSRRLYGAWDRRSNSVAAAAAAAVTSPGHQVVRGALPQIASFLNTAVAGGNTAAAGQALKQALTQSSALVKSKY
;
A
#
# COMPACT_ATOMS: atom_id res chain seq x y z
N MET A 1 -18.68 30.61 -28.61
CA MET A 1 -17.94 29.92 -29.70
C MET A 1 -16.47 29.83 -29.31
N ILE A 2 -16.10 28.78 -28.59
CA ILE A 2 -14.74 28.21 -28.63
C ILE A 2 -14.99 26.72 -28.86
N PRO A 3 -15.10 26.28 -30.12
CA PRO A 3 -15.42 24.90 -30.43
C PRO A 3 -14.20 24.17 -31.05
N ILE A 4 -14.18 22.86 -30.87
CA ILE A 4 -13.57 21.85 -31.76
C ILE A 4 -12.07 21.52 -31.59
N ILE A 5 -11.19 22.42 -31.11
CA ILE A 5 -9.74 22.10 -31.09
C ILE A 5 -9.35 21.13 -29.95
N VAL A 6 -9.98 21.20 -28.77
CA VAL A 6 -9.60 20.30 -27.64
C VAL A 6 -10.13 18.87 -27.84
N LEU A 7 -11.22 18.71 -28.60
CA LEU A 7 -11.79 17.38 -28.88
C LEU A 7 -10.98 16.61 -29.93
N SER A 8 -10.27 17.29 -30.83
CA SER A 8 -9.50 16.64 -31.90
C SER A 8 -8.14 16.10 -31.42
N VAL A 9 -7.58 16.62 -30.32
CA VAL A 9 -6.34 16.08 -29.73
C VAL A 9 -6.59 14.77 -28.97
N LEU A 10 -7.80 14.58 -28.39
CA LEU A 10 -8.17 13.32 -27.73
C LEU A 10 -8.54 12.20 -28.71
N LEU A 11 -9.06 12.51 -29.91
CA LEU A 11 -9.37 11.48 -30.91
C LEU A 11 -8.13 10.96 -31.66
N ALA A 12 -7.05 11.73 -31.76
CA ALA A 12 -5.82 11.27 -32.43
C ALA A 12 -5.02 10.25 -31.59
N ALA A 13 -5.21 10.22 -30.26
CA ALA A 13 -4.56 9.24 -29.39
C ALA A 13 -5.30 7.89 -29.31
N GLN A 14 -6.56 7.82 -29.76
CA GLN A 14 -7.37 6.59 -29.72
C GLN A 14 -7.05 5.60 -30.86
N GLY A 15 -6.16 5.96 -31.78
CA GLY A 15 -5.76 5.08 -32.88
C GLY A 15 -4.70 4.02 -32.53
N ALA A 16 -4.12 4.04 -31.31
CA ALA A 16 -2.98 3.18 -30.98
C ALA A 16 -3.27 2.09 -29.93
N TYR A 17 -4.35 2.21 -29.14
CA TYR A 17 -4.68 1.23 -28.11
C TYR A 17 -6.20 1.11 -28.01
N GLY A 18 -6.72 -0.09 -28.29
CA GLY A 18 -8.15 -0.41 -28.24
C GLY A 18 -8.72 -0.45 -26.82
N ALA A 19 -8.55 0.62 -26.06
CA ALA A 19 -9.15 0.80 -24.75
C ALA A 19 -10.57 1.35 -24.92
N SER A 20 -11.56 0.49 -24.73
CA SER A 20 -12.96 0.87 -24.56
C SER A 20 -13.14 1.50 -23.17
N ILE A 21 -13.37 2.80 -23.10
CA ILE A 21 -13.77 3.47 -21.86
C ILE A 21 -15.30 3.42 -21.77
N SER A 22 -15.82 2.58 -20.88
CA SER A 22 -17.24 2.57 -20.52
C SER A 22 -17.48 3.54 -19.38
N TYR A 23 -18.27 4.58 -19.63
CA TYR A 23 -18.73 5.51 -18.60
C TYR A 23 -19.97 4.91 -17.92
N VAL A 24 -19.86 4.61 -16.63
CA VAL A 24 -20.98 4.13 -15.82
C VAL A 24 -21.35 5.22 -14.82
N PRO A 25 -22.63 5.65 -14.74
CA PRO A 25 -23.12 6.54 -13.68
C PRO A 25 -22.74 5.98 -12.30
N ILE A 26 -22.43 6.84 -11.32
CA ILE A 26 -22.03 6.43 -9.97
C ILE A 26 -23.08 5.48 -9.34
N GLU A 27 -24.34 5.72 -9.65
CA GLU A 27 -25.50 4.92 -9.21
C GLU A 27 -25.64 3.55 -9.89
N ASP A 28 -24.96 3.34 -11.02
CA ASP A 28 -24.94 2.10 -11.80
C ASP A 28 -23.62 1.34 -11.67
N VAL A 29 -22.67 1.80 -10.84
CA VAL A 29 -21.47 1.01 -10.53
C VAL A 29 -21.96 -0.27 -9.87
N PRO A 30 -21.86 -1.43 -10.53
CA PRO A 30 -22.35 -2.67 -9.95
C PRO A 30 -21.56 -2.90 -8.67
N ILE A 31 -22.26 -3.06 -7.55
CA ILE A 31 -21.68 -3.65 -6.34
C ILE A 31 -21.18 -5.02 -6.78
N ARG A 32 -19.87 -5.13 -7.03
CA ARG A 32 -19.27 -6.38 -7.48
C ARG A 32 -19.31 -7.32 -6.28
N TYR A 33 -20.24 -8.27 -6.34
CA TYR A 33 -20.39 -9.31 -5.33
C TYR A 33 -19.06 -10.08 -5.17
N GLU A 34 -18.76 -10.33 -3.90
CA GLU A 34 -17.54 -10.94 -3.38
C GLU A 34 -17.17 -12.23 -4.14
N PHE A 35 -16.08 -12.19 -4.90
CA PHE A 35 -15.31 -13.41 -5.11
C PHE A 35 -14.76 -13.79 -3.74
N GLY A 36 -14.80 -15.08 -3.35
CA GLY A 36 -14.42 -15.60 -2.03
C GLY A 36 -12.96 -15.38 -1.57
N ASN A 37 -12.34 -14.31 -2.04
CA ASN A 37 -11.07 -13.75 -1.64
C ASN A 37 -11.14 -13.24 -0.20
N THR A 38 -10.06 -13.48 0.55
CA THR A 38 -9.94 -13.02 1.95
C THR A 38 -9.83 -11.49 2.03
N ILE A 39 -9.19 -10.88 1.03
CA ILE A 39 -9.14 -9.44 0.83
C ILE A 39 -9.84 -9.15 -0.49
N ASN A 40 -10.74 -8.16 -0.49
CA ASN A 40 -11.46 -7.70 -1.66
C ASN A 40 -11.62 -6.18 -1.59
N ARG A 41 -12.09 -5.57 -2.69
CA ARG A 41 -12.33 -4.13 -2.76
C ARG A 41 -13.17 -3.60 -1.59
N ASN A 42 -14.26 -4.27 -1.22
CA ASN A 42 -15.16 -3.78 -0.18
C ASN A 42 -14.45 -3.66 1.18
N VAL A 43 -13.63 -4.65 1.55
CA VAL A 43 -12.86 -4.62 2.81
C VAL A 43 -11.90 -3.43 2.83
N LEU A 44 -11.20 -3.18 1.73
CA LEU A 44 -10.19 -2.12 1.66
C LEU A 44 -10.83 -0.73 1.51
N ASP A 45 -11.88 -0.60 0.71
CA ASP A 45 -12.62 0.66 0.51
C ASP A 45 -13.23 1.14 1.83
N ASN A 46 -13.90 0.24 2.55
CA ASN A 46 -14.40 0.50 3.90
C ASN A 46 -13.27 0.92 4.86
N ALA A 47 -12.08 0.33 4.74
CA ALA A 47 -10.94 0.72 5.56
C ALA A 47 -10.42 2.13 5.22
N PHE A 48 -10.40 2.51 3.95
CA PHE A 48 -10.02 3.87 3.53
C PHE A 48 -11.01 4.95 3.99
N GLN A 49 -12.27 4.60 4.24
CA GLN A 49 -13.23 5.52 4.87
C GLN A 49 -12.80 5.96 6.29
N LEU A 50 -11.90 5.24 6.97
CA LEU A 50 -11.35 5.66 8.27
C LEU A 50 -10.56 6.97 8.21
N VAL A 51 -10.05 7.33 7.03
CA VAL A 51 -9.29 8.57 6.78
C VAL A 51 -10.03 9.54 5.85
N ASP A 52 -11.27 9.23 5.49
CA ASP A 52 -12.10 10.12 4.68
C ASP A 52 -12.41 11.40 5.49
N GLY A 53 -12.03 12.56 4.93
CA GLY A 53 -12.03 13.86 5.62
C GLY A 53 -10.71 14.29 6.26
N ALA A 54 -9.67 13.44 6.26
CA ALA A 54 -8.31 13.87 6.58
C ALA A 54 -7.66 14.61 5.40
N SER A 55 -6.57 15.35 5.63
CA SER A 55 -5.77 15.94 4.55
C SER A 55 -5.00 14.84 3.81
N VAL A 56 -5.68 14.19 2.87
CA VAL A 56 -5.14 13.13 1.99
C VAL A 56 -4.62 13.77 0.70
N PRO A 57 -3.35 13.54 0.30
CA PRO A 57 -2.81 14.02 -0.97
C PRO A 57 -3.59 13.42 -2.16
N ILE A 58 -3.85 14.22 -3.21
CA ILE A 58 -4.65 13.76 -4.36
C ILE A 58 -4.08 12.50 -5.05
N HIS A 59 -2.75 12.40 -5.17
CA HIS A 59 -2.12 11.23 -5.76
C HIS A 59 -2.23 9.98 -4.88
N ALA A 60 -2.48 10.13 -3.57
CA ALA A 60 -2.78 9.01 -2.69
C ALA A 60 -4.17 8.43 -3.00
N LEU A 61 -5.15 9.25 -3.45
CA LEU A 61 -6.45 8.77 -3.90
C LEU A 61 -6.33 7.91 -5.17
N THR A 62 -5.49 8.31 -6.13
CA THR A 62 -5.23 7.49 -7.33
C THR A 62 -4.56 6.17 -6.96
N LEU A 63 -3.58 6.21 -6.06
CA LEU A 63 -2.95 4.99 -5.57
C LEU A 63 -3.94 4.09 -4.83
N GLN A 64 -4.83 4.64 -4.00
CA GLN A 64 -5.89 3.89 -3.33
C GLN A 64 -6.78 3.18 -4.36
N GLN A 65 -7.22 3.86 -5.42
CA GLN A 65 -8.04 3.26 -6.46
C GLN A 65 -7.31 2.07 -7.12
N ALA A 66 -6.04 2.24 -7.50
CA ALA A 66 -5.25 1.16 -8.07
C ALA A 66 -5.02 -0.01 -7.07
N THR A 67 -4.87 0.29 -5.78
CA THR A 67 -4.82 -0.70 -4.69
C THR A 67 -6.13 -1.49 -4.60
N LEU A 68 -7.29 -0.84 -4.75
CA LEU A 68 -8.59 -1.52 -4.79
C LEU A 68 -8.73 -2.45 -6.01
N ASP A 69 -8.22 -2.03 -7.16
CA ASP A 69 -8.29 -2.83 -8.39
C ASP A 69 -7.37 -4.07 -8.33
N LEU A 70 -6.26 -4.01 -7.58
CA LEU A 70 -5.47 -5.20 -7.22
C LEU A 70 -6.25 -6.16 -6.29
N ALA A 71 -7.03 -5.64 -5.34
CA ALA A 71 -7.75 -6.47 -4.37
C ALA A 71 -8.83 -7.32 -5.03
N ASP A 72 -9.36 -6.87 -6.17
CA ASP A 72 -10.32 -7.62 -6.97
C ASP A 72 -9.68 -8.75 -7.80
N GLN A 73 -8.34 -8.80 -7.88
CA GLN A 73 -7.66 -9.91 -8.54
C GLN A 73 -7.76 -11.19 -7.70
N PRO A 74 -8.01 -12.35 -8.33
CA PRO A 74 -8.18 -13.62 -7.61
C PRO A 74 -6.86 -14.20 -7.09
N ASP A 75 -5.71 -13.66 -7.49
CA ASP A 75 -4.41 -14.20 -7.08
C ASP A 75 -3.93 -13.66 -5.73
N GLY A 76 -3.25 -14.53 -4.97
CA GLY A 76 -2.77 -14.20 -3.64
C GLY A 76 -1.62 -13.19 -3.59
N VAL A 77 -0.95 -12.90 -4.72
CA VAL A 77 0.11 -11.87 -4.76
C VAL A 77 -0.55 -10.49 -4.79
N SER A 78 -1.47 -10.26 -5.72
CA SER A 78 -2.23 -9.01 -5.83
C SER A 78 -2.97 -8.68 -4.54
N GLN A 79 -3.67 -9.66 -3.93
CA GLN A 79 -4.33 -9.46 -2.63
C GLN A 79 -3.33 -9.09 -1.52
N SER A 80 -2.15 -9.71 -1.50
CA SER A 80 -1.12 -9.39 -0.50
C SER A 80 -0.48 -8.02 -0.71
N ILE A 81 -0.26 -7.59 -1.95
CA ILE A 81 0.20 -6.24 -2.26
C ILE A 81 -0.87 -5.25 -1.81
N ALA A 82 -2.13 -5.46 -2.21
CA ALA A 82 -3.23 -4.55 -1.91
C ALA A 82 -3.44 -4.37 -0.40
N ALA A 83 -3.42 -5.47 0.35
CA ALA A 83 -3.54 -5.45 1.81
C ALA A 83 -2.36 -4.73 2.48
N GLY A 84 -1.14 -4.98 2.02
CA GLY A 84 0.08 -4.36 2.54
C GLY A 84 0.11 -2.85 2.29
N GLN A 85 -0.25 -2.45 1.07
CA GLN A 85 -0.43 -1.06 0.69
C GLN A 85 -1.50 -0.40 1.55
N THR A 86 -2.67 -1.02 1.70
CA THR A 86 -3.76 -0.43 2.50
C THR A 86 -3.33 -0.17 3.95
N LEU A 87 -2.73 -1.16 4.62
CA LEU A 87 -2.24 -0.98 5.99
C LEU A 87 -1.17 0.11 6.09
N GLY A 88 -0.18 0.10 5.20
CA GLY A 88 0.90 1.09 5.21
C GLY A 88 0.40 2.51 4.90
N ILE A 89 -0.43 2.66 3.87
CA ILE A 89 -1.05 3.94 3.50
C ILE A 89 -1.91 4.48 4.65
N LEU A 90 -2.76 3.64 5.25
CA LEU A 90 -3.57 4.05 6.39
C LEU A 90 -2.71 4.46 7.59
N GLY A 91 -1.64 3.73 7.89
CA GLY A 91 -0.68 4.13 8.93
C GLY A 91 -0.10 5.52 8.68
N GLU A 92 0.39 5.77 7.47
CA GLU A 92 1.01 7.05 7.11
C GLU A 92 0.01 8.23 7.04
N LEU A 93 -1.24 7.96 6.64
CA LEU A 93 -2.29 8.97 6.60
C LEU A 93 -2.86 9.29 7.99
N THR A 94 -2.89 8.31 8.90
CA THR A 94 -3.39 8.48 10.28
C THR A 94 -2.31 8.96 11.24
N SER A 95 -1.03 8.80 10.89
CA SER A 95 0.08 9.25 11.70
C SER A 95 0.00 10.78 11.92
N PRO A 96 0.05 11.25 13.18
CA PRO A 96 0.17 12.68 13.47
C PRO A 96 1.50 13.25 12.96
N VAL A 97 2.47 12.39 12.65
CA VAL A 97 3.85 12.73 12.33
C VAL A 97 4.23 12.04 11.04
N ALA A 98 4.19 12.80 9.94
CA ALA A 98 4.58 12.29 8.63
C ALA A 98 6.11 12.15 8.52
N GLY A 99 6.57 11.02 7.97
CA GLY A 99 7.97 10.84 7.57
C GLY A 99 8.80 9.86 8.40
N ASP A 100 8.19 8.97 9.19
CA ASP A 100 8.91 7.85 9.83
C ASP A 100 8.92 6.60 8.94
N THR A 101 9.42 6.77 7.72
CA THR A 101 9.32 5.76 6.65
C THR A 101 10.46 4.77 6.63
N CYS A 102 11.33 4.82 7.64
CA CYS A 102 12.59 4.12 7.63
C CYS A 102 12.46 2.61 7.43
N GLY A 103 11.47 1.97 8.06
CA GLY A 103 11.27 0.53 7.86
C GLY A 103 10.78 0.19 6.44
N TYR A 104 10.00 1.06 5.82
CA TYR A 104 9.57 0.89 4.42
C TYR A 104 10.73 1.09 3.45
N SER A 105 11.45 2.21 3.57
CA SER A 105 12.56 2.56 2.68
C SER A 105 13.72 1.58 2.80
N GLN A 106 14.05 1.13 4.02
CA GLN A 106 15.08 0.13 4.26
C GLN A 106 14.75 -1.19 3.57
N LEU A 107 13.49 -1.65 3.62
CA LEU A 107 13.11 -2.86 2.91
C LEU A 107 13.32 -2.73 1.40
N VAL A 108 12.94 -1.59 0.82
CA VAL A 108 13.14 -1.32 -0.60
C VAL A 108 14.63 -1.34 -0.96
N ASP A 109 15.47 -0.62 -0.22
CA ASP A 109 16.90 -0.54 -0.50
C ASP A 109 17.64 -1.86 -0.27
N SER A 110 17.36 -2.54 0.84
CA SER A 110 17.97 -3.85 1.13
C SER A 110 17.51 -4.91 0.13
N TYR A 111 16.25 -4.88 -0.34
CA TYR A 111 15.79 -5.78 -1.40
C TYR A 111 16.50 -5.49 -2.73
N ASN A 112 16.63 -4.22 -3.10
CA ASN A 112 17.37 -3.80 -4.28
C ASN A 112 18.86 -4.19 -4.21
N ASN A 113 19.45 -4.12 -3.01
CA ASN A 113 20.84 -4.49 -2.75
C ASN A 113 21.03 -6.00 -2.73
N TYR A 114 20.08 -6.75 -2.21
CA TYR A 114 20.08 -8.21 -2.20
C TYR A 114 20.18 -8.78 -3.63
N HIS A 115 19.46 -8.20 -4.59
CA HIS A 115 19.55 -8.60 -6.01
C HIS A 115 20.92 -8.33 -6.64
N THR A 116 21.72 -7.43 -6.08
CA THR A 116 23.07 -7.13 -6.58
C THR A 116 24.18 -7.85 -5.82
N THR A 117 24.00 -8.09 -4.51
CA THR A 117 25.08 -8.56 -3.62
C THR A 117 24.78 -9.88 -2.93
N GLY A 118 23.53 -10.34 -2.93
CA GLY A 118 23.10 -11.52 -2.18
C GLY A 118 23.14 -11.37 -0.65
N ASN A 119 23.24 -10.13 -0.11
CA ASN A 119 23.33 -9.90 1.33
C ASN A 119 22.01 -10.20 2.06
N ARG A 120 21.85 -11.45 2.50
CA ARG A 120 20.66 -11.96 3.20
C ARG A 120 20.46 -11.34 4.59
N ALA A 121 21.55 -11.07 5.31
CA ALA A 121 21.47 -10.55 6.67
C ALA A 121 20.86 -9.14 6.71
N ASP A 122 21.28 -8.28 5.77
CA ASP A 122 20.72 -6.94 5.60
C ASP A 122 19.22 -7.00 5.23
N LEU A 123 18.86 -7.86 4.26
CA LEU A 123 17.47 -8.07 3.89
C LEU A 123 16.60 -8.54 5.06
N ASN A 124 17.09 -9.48 5.87
CA ASN A 124 16.37 -10.01 7.02
C ASN A 124 16.11 -8.94 8.09
N ASN A 125 17.09 -8.06 8.36
CA ASN A 125 16.91 -6.93 9.26
C ASN A 125 15.90 -5.91 8.72
N ALA A 126 15.91 -5.69 7.41
CA ALA A 126 14.97 -4.77 6.75
C ALA A 126 13.54 -5.32 6.76
N ILE A 127 13.35 -6.64 6.65
CA ILE A 127 12.05 -7.31 6.82
C ILE A 127 11.48 -7.05 8.23
N ASP A 128 12.31 -7.16 9.27
CA ASP A 128 11.87 -6.88 10.64
C ASP A 128 11.50 -5.41 10.84
N SER A 129 12.24 -4.49 10.22
CA SER A 129 11.96 -3.06 10.26
C SER A 129 10.66 -2.69 9.53
N TYR A 130 10.37 -3.36 8.41
CA TYR A 130 9.10 -3.25 7.70
C TYR A 130 7.93 -3.73 8.55
N VAL A 131 8.03 -4.91 9.17
CA VAL A 131 7.01 -5.44 10.09
C VAL A 131 6.80 -4.50 11.28
N GLY A 132 7.88 -3.95 11.83
CA GLY A 132 7.80 -2.93 12.86
C GLY A 132 6.99 -1.71 12.43
N SER A 133 7.11 -1.29 11.16
CA SER A 133 6.34 -0.17 10.61
C SER A 133 4.87 -0.51 10.40
N LEU A 134 4.56 -1.71 9.90
CA LEU A 134 3.17 -2.21 9.85
C LEU A 134 2.55 -2.34 11.24
N ASN A 135 3.29 -2.81 12.24
CA ASN A 135 2.81 -2.91 13.62
C ASN A 135 2.49 -1.53 14.21
N ARG A 136 3.30 -0.50 13.90
CA ARG A 136 3.00 0.89 14.26
C ARG A 136 1.72 1.38 13.58
N ALA A 137 1.52 1.09 12.30
CA ALA A 137 0.28 1.41 11.58
C ALA A 137 -0.95 0.76 12.23
N VAL A 138 -0.84 -0.50 12.66
CA VAL A 138 -1.90 -1.20 13.40
C VAL A 138 -2.21 -0.48 14.73
N ASP A 139 -1.19 -0.11 15.50
CA ASP A 139 -1.38 0.59 16.77
C ASP A 139 -2.02 1.98 16.57
N GLN A 140 -1.64 2.70 15.51
CA GLN A 140 -2.26 3.97 15.14
C GLN A 140 -3.74 3.80 14.80
N LEU A 141 -4.11 2.77 14.04
CA LEU A 141 -5.50 2.49 13.69
C LEU A 141 -6.32 2.04 14.91
N VAL A 142 -5.72 1.29 15.84
CA VAL A 142 -6.36 0.97 17.13
C VAL A 142 -6.64 2.25 17.92
N LEU A 143 -5.66 3.16 18.02
CA LEU A 143 -5.83 4.44 18.71
C LEU A 143 -6.84 5.34 18.00
N LEU A 144 -6.86 5.37 16.67
CA LEU A 144 -7.84 6.14 15.91
C LEU A 144 -9.27 5.77 16.31
N ARG A 145 -9.53 4.48 16.56
CA ARG A 145 -10.86 3.98 16.94
C ARG A 145 -11.16 4.10 18.43
N THR A 146 -10.18 3.90 19.28
CA THR A 146 -10.39 3.83 20.74
C THR A 146 -10.17 5.17 21.44
N ASN A 147 -9.21 5.97 20.97
CA ASN A 147 -8.87 7.27 21.54
C ASN A 147 -8.19 8.19 20.49
N PRO A 148 -8.97 8.75 19.54
CA PRO A 148 -8.42 9.59 18.47
C PRO A 148 -7.75 10.87 18.99
N ALA A 149 -8.12 11.35 20.19
CA ALA A 149 -7.45 12.48 20.82
C ALA A 149 -6.02 12.13 21.26
N ALA A 150 -5.80 10.91 21.78
CA ALA A 150 -4.46 10.45 22.12
C ALA A 150 -3.60 10.27 20.87
N LEU A 151 -4.16 9.73 19.78
CA LEU A 151 -3.46 9.63 18.50
C LEU A 151 -3.02 11.01 18.01
N ARG A 152 -3.92 11.99 18.00
CA ARG A 152 -3.62 13.35 17.53
C ARG A 152 -2.48 14.02 18.31
N ASN A 153 -2.38 13.73 19.61
CA ASN A 153 -1.41 14.33 20.52
C ASN A 153 -0.15 13.46 20.73
N GLN A 154 0.00 12.36 19.99
CA GLN A 154 1.15 11.49 20.13
C GLN A 154 2.43 12.21 19.68
N ALA A 155 3.50 12.07 20.46
CA ALA A 155 4.79 12.65 20.13
C ALA A 155 5.40 11.98 18.89
N ALA A 156 6.11 12.77 18.08
CA ALA A 156 6.89 12.31 16.95
C ALA A 156 8.02 11.38 17.37
N VAL A 157 7.93 10.11 16.98
CA VAL A 157 9.09 9.23 16.90
C VAL A 157 9.61 9.33 15.47
N VAL A 158 10.80 9.92 15.31
CA VAL A 158 11.48 10.01 14.01
C VAL A 158 12.67 9.07 14.06
N HIS A 159 12.62 7.97 13.32
CA HIS A 159 13.79 7.12 13.17
C HIS A 159 14.77 7.73 12.17
N SER A 160 16.07 7.51 12.39
CA SER A 160 17.11 7.91 11.45
C SER A 160 17.46 6.74 10.53
N CYS A 161 17.35 6.95 9.23
CA CYS A 161 17.80 6.01 8.20
C CYS A 161 18.42 6.77 7.03
N SER A 162 19.10 6.04 6.13
CA SER A 162 19.67 6.61 4.91
C SER A 162 18.63 7.44 4.15
N GLY A 163 19.03 8.62 3.67
CA GLY A 163 18.13 9.53 2.96
C GLY A 163 16.94 10.05 3.79
N GLY A 164 16.94 9.87 5.11
CA GLY A 164 15.84 10.22 6.00
C GLY A 164 14.54 9.48 5.68
N GLY A 165 14.64 8.30 5.05
CA GLY A 165 13.51 7.51 4.58
C GLY A 165 12.82 8.08 3.34
N ARG A 166 13.33 9.18 2.80
CA ARG A 166 12.77 9.88 1.63
C ARG A 166 13.44 9.55 0.31
N SER A 167 14.66 9.05 0.38
CA SER A 167 15.41 8.58 -0.78
C SER A 167 15.60 7.08 -0.61
N TYR A 168 15.08 6.33 -1.58
CA TYR A 168 15.23 4.88 -1.70
C TYR A 168 15.16 4.52 -3.18
N GLY A 169 15.56 3.30 -3.55
CA GLY A 169 15.55 2.79 -4.92
C GLY A 169 14.14 2.54 -5.46
N HIS A 170 13.31 3.59 -5.53
CA HIS A 170 11.90 3.55 -5.95
C HIS A 170 11.75 2.90 -7.33
N ASP A 171 12.31 3.51 -8.38
CA ASP A 171 12.07 3.03 -9.75
C ASP A 171 12.60 1.59 -9.93
N LYS A 172 13.75 1.26 -9.32
CA LYS A 172 14.33 -0.09 -9.36
C LYS A 172 13.41 -1.17 -8.75
N VAL A 173 12.74 -0.89 -7.62
CA VAL A 173 11.87 -1.89 -6.98
C VAL A 173 10.59 -2.13 -7.79
N TRP A 174 10.05 -1.08 -8.40
CA TRP A 174 8.88 -1.20 -9.26
C TRP A 174 9.21 -1.91 -10.57
N ASP A 175 10.37 -1.64 -11.17
CA ASP A 175 10.84 -2.35 -12.36
C ASP A 175 11.02 -3.85 -12.09
N LEU A 176 11.55 -4.21 -10.91
CA LEU A 176 11.62 -5.59 -10.46
C LEU A 176 10.22 -6.20 -10.28
N ALA A 177 9.26 -5.48 -9.71
CA ALA A 177 7.89 -5.95 -9.57
C ALA A 177 7.22 -6.20 -10.94
N LEU A 178 7.38 -5.27 -11.88
CA LEU A 178 6.91 -5.41 -13.26
C LEU A 178 7.53 -6.61 -13.97
N SER A 179 8.85 -6.81 -13.84
CA SER A 179 9.52 -7.95 -14.46
C SER A 179 9.07 -9.32 -13.92
N ASN A 180 8.50 -9.33 -12.71
CA ASN A 180 8.00 -10.54 -12.04
C ASN A 180 6.47 -10.68 -12.14
N ALA A 181 5.79 -9.79 -12.86
CA ALA A 181 4.35 -9.88 -13.05
C ALA A 181 4.01 -11.11 -13.89
N GLY A 182 3.22 -12.04 -13.30
CA GLY A 182 2.90 -13.33 -13.93
C GLY A 182 1.93 -13.25 -15.12
N SER A 183 1.39 -12.08 -15.44
CA SER A 183 0.50 -11.85 -16.58
C SER A 183 0.53 -10.39 -17.02
N ALA A 184 0.12 -10.10 -18.26
CA ALA A 184 0.03 -8.73 -18.77
C ALA A 184 -0.97 -7.88 -17.97
N ALA A 185 -2.13 -8.45 -17.62
CA ALA A 185 -3.13 -7.75 -16.80
C ALA A 185 -2.59 -7.37 -15.41
N HIS A 186 -1.81 -8.26 -14.78
CA HIS A 186 -1.16 -7.94 -13.50
C HIS A 186 -0.06 -6.87 -13.70
N ALA A 187 0.72 -6.94 -14.78
CA ALA A 187 1.74 -5.94 -15.09
C ALA A 187 1.13 -4.54 -15.28
N ASP A 188 -0.01 -4.43 -15.97
CA ASP A 188 -0.72 -3.16 -16.18
C ASP A 188 -1.15 -2.52 -14.85
N LEU A 189 -1.69 -3.32 -13.91
CA LEU A 189 -2.09 -2.86 -12.58
C LEU A 189 -0.89 -2.40 -11.74
N ILE A 190 0.24 -3.11 -11.79
CA ILE A 190 1.46 -2.70 -11.09
C ILE A 190 2.04 -1.43 -11.72
N ASN A 191 1.97 -1.28 -13.04
CA ASN A 191 2.43 -0.09 -13.75
C ASN A 191 1.61 1.16 -13.36
N GLU A 192 0.30 1.02 -13.21
CA GLU A 192 -0.57 2.10 -12.72
C GLU A 192 -0.18 2.55 -11.30
N GLN A 193 0.10 1.60 -10.41
CA GLN A 193 0.59 1.90 -9.06
C GLN A 193 1.97 2.55 -9.07
N GLN A 194 2.89 2.08 -9.92
CA GLN A 194 4.20 2.70 -10.06
C GLN A 194 4.07 4.18 -10.47
N CYS A 195 3.21 4.48 -11.45
CA CYS A 195 2.99 5.85 -11.91
C CYS A 195 2.48 6.76 -10.79
N SER A 196 1.49 6.29 -10.03
CA SER A 196 0.91 7.04 -8.90
C SER A 196 1.90 7.20 -7.75
N SER A 197 2.58 6.11 -7.38
CA SER A 197 3.62 6.08 -6.36
C SER A 197 4.80 6.99 -6.70
N ARG A 198 5.20 7.06 -7.98
CA ARG A 198 6.32 7.92 -8.42
C ARG A 198 6.01 9.41 -8.23
N ARG A 199 4.76 9.83 -8.45
CA ARG A 199 4.31 11.22 -8.18
C ARG A 199 4.35 11.54 -6.69
N LEU A 200 3.93 10.59 -5.86
CA LEU A 200 3.99 10.69 -4.40
C LEU A 200 5.44 10.70 -3.88
N TYR A 201 6.31 9.86 -4.45
CA TYR A 201 7.73 9.78 -4.10
C TYR A 201 8.45 11.11 -4.36
N GLY A 202 8.20 11.72 -5.52
CA GLY A 202 8.76 13.02 -5.91
C GLY A 202 8.10 14.23 -5.26
N ALA A 203 7.08 14.05 -4.42
CA ALA A 203 6.39 15.15 -3.77
C ALA A 203 7.25 15.82 -2.68
N TRP A 204 7.05 17.13 -2.49
CA TRP A 204 7.77 17.90 -1.48
C TRP A 204 7.34 17.56 -0.05
N ASP A 205 6.07 17.24 0.15
CA ASP A 205 5.54 16.96 1.48
C ASP A 205 5.93 15.55 1.96
N ARG A 206 6.16 15.42 3.26
CA ARG A 206 6.61 14.15 3.85
C ARG A 206 5.56 13.06 3.76
N ARG A 207 4.28 13.40 3.84
CA ARG A 207 3.19 12.42 3.89
C ARG A 207 3.06 11.69 2.56
N SER A 208 3.04 12.41 1.44
CA SER A 208 3.03 11.84 0.10
C SER A 208 4.21 10.89 -0.10
N ASN A 209 5.42 11.32 0.23
CA ASN A 209 6.60 10.47 0.11
C ASN A 209 6.53 9.23 1.02
N SER A 210 5.88 9.36 2.19
CA SER A 210 5.68 8.22 3.12
C SER A 210 4.70 7.19 2.59
N VAL A 211 3.60 7.66 2.01
CA VAL A 211 2.64 6.82 1.29
C VAL A 211 3.33 6.08 0.14
N ALA A 212 4.21 6.76 -0.62
CA ALA A 212 5.00 6.11 -1.67
C ALA A 212 5.97 5.05 -1.13
N ALA A 213 6.61 5.30 0.02
CA ALA A 213 7.53 4.35 0.62
C ALA A 213 6.81 3.09 1.08
N ALA A 214 5.67 3.27 1.77
CA ALA A 214 4.80 2.18 2.19
C ALA A 214 4.34 1.33 1.00
N ALA A 215 3.93 1.99 -0.09
CA ALA A 215 3.48 1.30 -1.30
C ALA A 215 4.61 0.53 -2.00
N ALA A 216 5.79 1.15 -2.13
CA ALA A 216 6.97 0.53 -2.71
C ALA A 216 7.47 -0.67 -1.88
N ALA A 217 7.42 -0.59 -0.55
CA ALA A 217 7.79 -1.70 0.32
C ALA A 217 6.83 -2.89 0.16
N ALA A 218 5.52 -2.61 0.05
CA ALA A 218 4.50 -3.64 -0.11
C ALA A 218 4.63 -4.42 -1.43
N VAL A 219 5.17 -3.84 -2.50
CA VAL A 219 5.40 -4.55 -3.78
C VAL A 219 6.68 -5.38 -3.82
N THR A 220 7.59 -5.21 -2.85
CA THR A 220 8.77 -6.09 -2.75
C THR A 220 8.32 -7.54 -2.52
N SER A 221 9.04 -8.51 -3.10
CA SER A 221 8.79 -9.94 -2.86
C SER A 221 8.72 -10.31 -1.37
N PRO A 222 9.69 -9.92 -0.52
CA PRO A 222 9.57 -10.15 0.92
C PRO A 222 8.38 -9.41 1.55
N GLY A 223 8.10 -8.16 1.15
CA GLY A 223 7.01 -7.34 1.71
C GLY A 223 5.63 -7.98 1.52
N HIS A 224 5.29 -8.33 0.27
CA HIS A 224 3.98 -8.94 0.00
C HIS A 224 3.91 -10.38 0.55
N GLN A 225 5.02 -11.13 0.64
CA GLN A 225 5.01 -12.47 1.24
C GLN A 225 4.74 -12.44 2.75
N VAL A 226 5.26 -11.44 3.48
CA VAL A 226 4.95 -11.23 4.91
C VAL A 226 3.47 -10.94 5.08
N VAL A 227 2.93 -10.07 4.24
CA VAL A 227 1.51 -9.72 4.26
C VAL A 227 0.65 -10.94 3.91
N ARG A 228 1.06 -11.74 2.92
CA ARG A 228 0.35 -12.94 2.48
C ARG A 228 0.11 -13.93 3.62
N GLY A 229 1.09 -14.15 4.48
CA GLY A 229 0.94 -15.05 5.63
C GLY A 229 0.01 -14.52 6.72
N ALA A 230 -0.31 -13.22 6.72
CA ALA A 230 -1.18 -12.56 7.69
C ALA A 230 -2.55 -12.14 7.11
N LEU A 231 -2.84 -12.45 5.83
CA LEU A 231 -4.05 -11.98 5.14
C LEU A 231 -5.36 -12.17 5.92
N PRO A 232 -5.66 -13.34 6.52
CA PRO A 232 -6.89 -13.52 7.29
C PRO A 232 -7.00 -12.56 8.49
N GLN A 233 -5.89 -12.34 9.19
CA GLN A 233 -5.84 -11.43 10.33
C GLN A 233 -5.91 -9.98 9.88
N ILE A 234 -5.38 -9.62 8.70
CA ILE A 234 -5.54 -8.29 8.12
C ILE A 234 -7.00 -8.02 7.82
N ALA A 235 -7.67 -8.93 7.10
CA ALA A 235 -9.09 -8.79 6.79
C ALA A 235 -9.94 -8.65 8.06
N SER A 236 -9.70 -9.52 9.05
CA SER A 236 -10.38 -9.46 10.35
C SER A 236 -10.15 -8.14 11.08
N PHE A 237 -8.90 -7.66 11.10
CA PHE A 237 -8.55 -6.40 11.73
C PHE A 237 -9.21 -5.21 11.05
N LEU A 238 -9.12 -5.09 9.71
CA LEU A 238 -9.71 -3.99 8.95
C LEU A 238 -11.23 -3.95 9.11
N ASN A 239 -11.91 -5.10 9.01
CA ASN A 239 -13.35 -5.19 9.25
C ASN A 239 -13.72 -4.78 10.68
N THR A 240 -12.95 -5.22 11.69
CA THR A 240 -13.18 -4.83 13.10
C THR A 240 -12.92 -3.34 13.32
N ALA A 241 -11.90 -2.78 12.66
CA ALA A 241 -11.59 -1.37 12.71
C ALA A 241 -12.77 -0.56 12.17
N VAL A 242 -13.38 -0.94 11.04
CA VAL A 242 -14.50 -0.19 10.44
C VAL A 242 -15.83 -0.42 11.16
N ALA A 243 -16.21 -1.67 11.42
CA ALA A 243 -17.51 -2.00 12.01
C ALA A 243 -17.65 -1.62 13.49
N GLY A 244 -16.52 -1.39 14.17
CA GLY A 244 -16.48 -1.27 15.62
C GLY A 244 -16.44 -2.64 16.30
N GLY A 245 -15.78 -2.71 17.45
CA GLY A 245 -15.53 -3.97 18.16
C GLY A 245 -14.27 -3.90 18.99
N ASN A 246 -13.73 -5.06 19.39
CA ASN A 246 -12.45 -5.11 20.11
C ASN A 246 -11.26 -4.98 19.15
N THR A 247 -11.09 -3.78 18.57
CA THR A 247 -10.00 -3.48 17.62
C THR A 247 -8.62 -3.72 18.21
N ALA A 248 -8.45 -3.55 19.52
CA ALA A 248 -7.19 -3.84 20.22
C ALA A 248 -6.82 -5.33 20.16
N ALA A 249 -7.77 -6.23 20.44
CA ALA A 249 -7.53 -7.68 20.34
C ALA A 249 -7.25 -8.11 18.90
N ALA A 250 -8.03 -7.61 17.93
CA ALA A 250 -7.80 -7.88 16.51
C ALA A 250 -6.42 -7.37 16.05
N GLY A 251 -6.02 -6.17 16.51
CA GLY A 251 -4.71 -5.60 16.22
C GLY A 251 -3.56 -6.44 16.79
N GLN A 252 -3.69 -6.96 18.02
CA GLN A 252 -2.68 -7.85 18.60
C GLN A 252 -2.56 -9.17 17.83
N ALA A 253 -3.68 -9.77 17.41
CA ALA A 253 -3.68 -10.98 16.58
C ALA A 253 -2.98 -10.74 15.23
N LEU A 254 -3.24 -9.59 14.60
CA LEU A 254 -2.56 -9.20 13.36
C LEU A 254 -1.05 -9.02 13.56
N LYS A 255 -0.62 -8.29 14.60
CA LYS A 255 0.81 -8.10 14.88
C LYS A 255 1.55 -9.43 15.08
N GLN A 256 0.92 -10.38 15.78
CA GLN A 256 1.47 -11.73 15.95
C GLN A 256 1.58 -12.48 14.61
N ALA A 257 0.56 -12.40 13.76
CA ALA A 257 0.57 -13.03 12.43
C ALA A 257 1.66 -12.44 11.53
N LEU A 258 1.86 -11.11 11.54
CA LEU A 258 2.93 -10.44 10.80
C LEU A 258 4.32 -10.90 11.26
N THR A 259 4.55 -10.98 12.58
CA THR A 259 5.82 -11.46 13.14
C THR A 259 6.08 -12.94 12.81
N GLN A 260 5.06 -13.80 12.89
CA GLN A 260 5.20 -15.21 12.51
C GLN A 260 5.49 -15.35 11.01
N SER A 261 4.78 -14.60 10.17
CA SER A 261 5.00 -14.60 8.74
C SER A 261 6.40 -14.09 8.37
N SER A 262 6.90 -13.06 9.05
CA SER A 262 8.26 -12.56 8.80
C SER A 262 9.33 -13.59 9.10
N ALA A 263 9.20 -14.36 10.17
CA ALA A 263 10.12 -15.47 10.45
C ALA A 263 10.12 -16.52 9.33
N LEU A 264 8.96 -16.84 8.77
CA LEU A 264 8.82 -17.77 7.63
C LEU A 264 9.34 -17.22 6.31
N VAL A 265 9.24 -15.92 6.08
CA VAL A 265 9.79 -15.28 4.87
C VAL A 265 11.31 -15.22 4.94
N LYS A 266 11.88 -14.83 6.09
CA LYS A 266 13.33 -14.76 6.32
C LYS A 266 14.03 -16.11 6.12
N SER A 267 13.35 -17.24 6.36
CA SER A 267 13.94 -18.57 6.14
C SER A 267 14.03 -18.99 4.67
N LYS A 268 13.33 -18.29 3.77
CA LYS A 268 13.38 -18.53 2.31
C LYS A 268 14.49 -17.76 1.62
N TYR A 269 14.98 -16.69 2.26
CA TYR A 269 15.99 -15.81 1.71
C TYR A 269 17.39 -16.19 2.11
#